data_AF-A0A1E4IUA0-F1
#
_entry.id   AF-A0A1E4IUA0-F1
#
_cell.length_a   1.000
_cell.length_b   1.000
_cell.length_c   1.000
_cell.angle_alpha   90.00
_cell.angle_beta   90.00
_cell.angle_gamma   90.00
#
_symmetry.space_group_name_H-M   'P 1'
#
loop_
_entity.id
_entity.type
_entity.pdbx_description
1 polymer ?
#
loop_
_entity_poly.entity_id
_entity_poly.type
_entity_poly.pdbx_seq_one_letter_code
_entity_poly.pdbx_strand_id
1 'polypeptide(L)' 'MLYSLSIVFAWMRGDTPFNGWAPIMIAILLVGGLIMVMLGVVGEYVWRINEEVRKRPNYVIRDRL' A
#
# COMPACT_ATOMS: atom_id res chain seq x y z
N MET A 1 7.10 -5.57 -4.77
CA MET A 1 8.47 -5.56 -4.21
C MET A 1 9.13 -6.94 -4.32
N LEU A 2 8.62 -7.98 -3.64
CA LEU A 2 9.15 -9.37 -3.75
C LEU A 2 9.23 -9.89 -5.20
N TYR A 3 8.20 -9.66 -6.01
CA TYR A 3 8.19 -10.04 -7.42
C TYR A 3 9.19 -9.23 -8.29
N SER A 4 9.49 -7.99 -7.89
CA SER A 4 10.53 -7.18 -8.56
C SER A 4 11.92 -7.78 -8.31
N LEU A 5 12.17 -8.29 -7.09
CA LEU A 5 13.39 -9.04 -6.77
C LEU A 5 13.55 -10.26 -7.69
N SER A 6 12.49 -11.06 -7.90
CA SER A 6 12.58 -12.22 -8.80
C SER A 6 12.89 -11.85 -10.24
N ILE A 7 12.41 -10.69 -10.73
CA ILE A 7 12.72 -10.18 -12.07
C ILE A 7 14.20 -9.82 -12.19
N VAL A 8 14.79 -9.20 -11.17
CA VAL A 8 16.22 -8.91 -11.14
C VAL A 8 17.04 -10.21 -11.17
N PHE A 9 16.63 -11.22 -10.40
CA PHE A 9 17.29 -12.54 -10.43
C PHE A 9 17.15 -13.27 -11.76
N ALA A 10 16.02 -13.10 -12.48
CA ALA A 10 15.83 -13.64 -13.82
C ALA A 10 16.66 -12.87 -14.87
N TRP A 11 16.74 -11.55 -14.75
CA TRP A 11 17.56 -10.70 -15.61
C TRP A 11 19.06 -11.03 -15.49
N MET A 12 19.57 -11.26 -14.29
CA MET A 12 20.96 -11.71 -14.10
C MET A 12 21.26 -13.08 -14.73
N ARG A 13 20.24 -13.94 -14.87
CA ARG A 13 20.36 -15.26 -15.51
C ARG A 13 20.18 -15.24 -17.03
N GLY A 14 19.77 -14.10 -17.60
CA GLY A 14 19.47 -13.96 -19.02
C GLY A 14 18.09 -14.48 -19.44
N ASP A 15 17.27 -14.95 -18.49
CA ASP A 15 15.92 -15.50 -18.73
C ASP A 15 14.85 -14.39 -18.85
N THR A 16 15.13 -13.34 -19.63
CA THR A 16 14.16 -12.26 -19.88
C THR A 16 13.46 -12.42 -21.23
N PRO A 17 12.14 -12.22 -21.28
CA PRO A 17 11.36 -12.48 -22.50
C PRO A 17 11.72 -11.57 -23.67
N PHE A 18 12.13 -10.32 -23.42
CA PHE A 18 12.64 -9.38 -24.44
C PHE A 18 13.43 -8.23 -23.81
N ASN A 19 14.31 -7.60 -24.60
CA ASN A 19 15.16 -6.51 -24.14
C ASN A 19 14.33 -5.29 -23.71
N GLY A 20 14.69 -4.66 -22.60
CA GLY A 20 13.95 -3.52 -22.02
C GLY A 20 12.73 -3.87 -21.16
N TRP A 21 12.26 -5.13 -21.16
CA TRP A 21 11.11 -5.54 -20.34
C TRP A 21 11.38 -5.43 -18.84
N ALA A 22 12.53 -5.93 -18.39
CA ALA A 22 12.90 -5.98 -16.98
C ALA A 22 12.88 -4.59 -16.30
N PRO A 23 13.54 -3.55 -16.82
CA PRO A 23 13.54 -2.23 -16.16
C PRO A 23 12.14 -1.59 -16.14
N ILE A 24 11.33 -1.76 -17.18
CA ILE A 24 9.96 -1.24 -17.23
C ILE A 24 9.09 -1.91 -16.16
N MET A 25 9.16 -3.22 -16.05
CA MET A 25 8.37 -3.98 -15.09
C MET A 25 8.78 -3.65 -13.64
N ILE A 26 10.08 -3.53 -13.38
CA ILE A 26 10.60 -3.11 -12.06
C ILE A 26 10.09 -1.72 -11.68
N ALA A 27 10.12 -0.77 -12.61
CA ALA A 27 9.64 0.60 -12.37
C ALA A 27 8.15 0.63 -12.02
N ILE A 28 7.30 -0.07 -12.79
CA ILE A 28 5.86 -0.15 -12.53
C ILE A 28 5.58 -0.76 -11.16
N LEU A 29 6.27 -1.85 -10.80
CA LEU A 29 6.07 -2.52 -9.51
C LEU A 29 6.54 -1.67 -8.32
N LEU A 30 7.62 -0.90 -8.47
CA LEU A 30 8.08 0.03 -7.43
C LEU A 30 7.09 1.18 -7.23
N VAL A 31 6.70 1.85 -8.32
CA VAL A 31 5.76 2.97 -8.28
C VAL A 31 4.40 2.50 -7.77
N GLY A 32 3.89 1.36 -8.25
CA GLY A 32 2.64 0.78 -7.76
C GLY A 32 2.70 0.41 -6.27
N GLY A 33 3.82 -0.15 -5.81
CA GLY A 33 4.04 -0.42 -4.38
C GLY A 33 4.04 0.85 -3.54
N LEU A 34 4.70 1.91 -4.01
CA LEU A 34 4.72 3.20 -3.34
C LEU A 34 3.33 3.82 -3.25
N ILE A 35 2.54 3.77 -4.33
CA ILE A 35 1.15 4.26 -4.35
C ILE A 35 0.31 3.51 -3.32
N MET A 36 0.42 2.19 -3.20
CA MET A 36 -0.32 1.41 -2.21
C MET A 36 0.03 1.81 -0.77
N VAL A 37 1.30 2.08 -0.47
CA VAL A 37 1.71 2.58 0.85
C VAL A 37 1.11 3.96 1.11
N MET A 38 1.15 4.86 0.13
CA MET A 38 0.57 6.21 0.26
C MET A 38 -0.94 6.15 0.47
N LEU A 39 -1.65 5.25 -0.23
CA LEU A 39 -3.08 5.01 -0.01
C LEU A 39 -3.37 4.51 1.41
N GLY A 40 -2.50 3.67 1.98
CA GLY A 40 -2.61 3.23 3.37
C GLY A 40 -2.54 4.39 4.36
N VAL A 41 -1.55 5.28 4.18
CA VAL A 41 -1.40 6.49 5.01
C VAL A 41 -2.63 7.38 4.87
N VAL A 42 -3.09 7.66 3.65
CA VAL A 42 -4.29 8.46 3.41
C VAL A 42 -5.51 7.84 4.08
N GLY A 43 -5.67 6.52 4.00
CA GLY A 43 -6.76 5.79 4.66
C GLY A 43 -6.77 5.99 6.18
N GLU A 44 -5.60 5.96 6.82
CA GLU A 44 -5.46 6.22 8.25
C GLU A 44 -5.87 7.65 8.62
N TYR A 45 -5.47 8.64 7.83
CA TYR A 45 -5.89 10.03 8.03
C TYR A 45 -7.42 10.17 7.88
N VAL A 46 -8.01 9.57 6.85
CA VAL A 46 -9.46 9.59 6.63
C VAL A 46 -10.20 8.92 7.79
N TRP A 47 -9.68 7.81 8.31
CA TRP A 47 -10.24 7.16 9.51
C TRP A 47 -10.27 8.11 10.71
N ARG A 48 -9.14 8.75 11.03
CA ARG A 48 -9.03 9.70 12.16
C ARG A 48 -10.00 10.88 12.00
N ILE A 49 -10.12 11.43 10.79
CA ILE A 49 -11.10 12.49 10.50
C ILE A 49 -12.53 11.99 10.72
N ASN A 50 -12.84 10.78 10.28
CA ASN A 50 -14.18 10.21 10.46
C ASN A 50 -14.50 9.99 11.95
N GLU A 51 -13.52 9.58 12.74
CA GLU A 51 -13.63 9.41 14.20
C GLU A 51 -13.91 10.76 14.89
N GLU A 52 -13.17 11.81 14.53
CA GLU A 52 -13.33 13.17 15.06
C GLU A 52 -14.72 13.75 14.71
N VAL A 53 -15.18 13.56 13.47
CA VAL A 53 -16.48 14.08 13.00
C VAL A 53 -17.65 13.37 13.66
N ARG A 54 -17.53 12.07 13.94
CA ARG A 54 -18.65 11.27 14.47
C ARG A 54 -18.99 11.60 15.93
N LYS A 55 -18.13 12.34 16.66
CA LYS A 55 -18.34 12.80 18.05
C LYS A 55 -19.04 11.76 18.94
N ARG A 56 -18.72 10.47 18.75
CA ARG A 56 -19.41 9.40 19.47
C ARG A 56 -18.96 9.49 20.93
N PRO A 57 -19.89 9.62 21.90
CA PRO A 57 -19.50 9.63 23.30
C PRO A 57 -18.77 8.33 23.63
N ASN A 58 -17.58 8.44 24.22
CA ASN A 58 -16.70 7.31 24.56
C ASN A 58 -17.29 6.37 25.61
N TYR A 59 -18.43 6.73 26.19
CA TYR A 59 -19.11 5.96 27.22
C TYR A 59 -20.62 6.09 27.06
N VAL A 60 -21.32 4.99 27.30
CA VAL A 60 -22.77 4.99 27.44
C VAL A 60 -23.05 5.06 28.94
N ILE A 61 -23.61 6.17 29.41
CA ILE A 61 -24.10 6.24 30.80
C ILE A 61 -25.31 5.33 30.87
N ARG A 62 -25.20 4.24 31.63
CA ARG A 62 -26.35 3.42 31.97
C ARG A 62 -26.91 3.96 33.28
N ASP A 63 -28.00 4.74 33.18
CA ASP A 63 -28.71 5.18 34.37
C ASP A 63 -29.12 3.96 35.19
N ARG A 64 -28.73 3.97 36.47
CA ARG A 64 -29.02 2.91 37.42
C ARG A 64 -30.25 3.37 38.20
N LEU A 65 -31.43 2.93 37.74
CA LEU A 65 -32.69 2.98 38.49
C LEU A 65 -32.55 2.21 39.82
#